data_AF-A0A087U8B8-F1
#
_entry.id   AF-A0A087U8B8-F1
#
_cell.length_a   1.000
_cell.length_b   1.000
_cell.length_c   1.000
_cell.angle_alpha   90.00
_cell.angle_beta   90.00
_cell.angle_gamma   90.00
#
_symmetry.space_group_name_H-M   'P 1'
#
loop_
_entity.id
_entity.type
_entity.pdbx_description
1 polymer ?
#
loop_
_entity_poly.entity_id
_entity_poly.type
_entity_poly.pdbx_seq_one_letter_code
_entity_poly.pdbx_strand_id
1 'polypeptide(L)'
;MNVQHVGIYDCLEDEGFQHLAVNHTYHFKDPQTGAHMNTIEGTWGAIKSATRKHYDKQNFAFYLAEHVWWKNSQKKSFNDFVESIKKVYPPYTQDSEEN
;
A
#
# COMPACT_ATOMS: atom_id res chain seq x y z
N MET A 1 26.29 1.79 -16.06
CA MET A 1 26.56 2.08 -14.64
C MET A 1 25.26 1.77 -13.90
N ASN A 2 25.20 0.65 -13.17
CA ASN A 2 23.99 0.20 -12.48
C ASN A 2 23.74 1.12 -11.29
N VAL A 3 22.71 1.95 -11.37
CA VAL A 3 22.23 2.70 -10.19
C VAL A 3 21.43 1.69 -9.36
N GLN A 4 22.14 0.96 -8.50
CA GLN A 4 21.53 0.20 -7.44
C GLN A 4 21.04 1.20 -6.39
N HIS A 5 19.72 1.25 -6.18
CA HIS A 5 19.21 1.71 -4.90
C HIS A 5 19.74 0.74 -3.85
N VAL A 6 20.72 1.22 -3.08
CA VAL A 6 21.39 0.55 -1.97
C VAL A 6 20.36 -0.01 -0.99
N GLY A 7 20.41 -1.32 -0.73
CA GLY A 7 20.16 -2.03 0.54
C GLY A 7 18.86 -1.85 1.34
N ILE A 8 17.92 -1.00 0.92
CA ILE A 8 16.74 -0.66 1.74
C ILE A 8 15.73 -1.82 1.81
N TYR A 9 15.74 -2.73 0.84
CA TYR A 9 14.76 -3.81 0.70
C TYR A 9 15.37 -5.21 0.77
N ASP A 10 16.62 -5.35 1.24
CA ASP A 10 17.28 -6.65 1.36
C ASP A 10 16.57 -7.55 2.38
N CYS A 11 15.92 -6.95 3.38
CA CYS A 11 15.09 -7.65 4.36
C CYS A 11 13.84 -8.33 3.78
N LEU A 12 13.45 -8.00 2.53
CA LEU A 12 12.28 -8.63 1.91
C LEU A 12 12.51 -10.13 1.66
N GLU A 13 13.74 -10.55 1.37
CA GLU A 13 14.05 -11.97 1.19
C GLU A 13 13.87 -12.74 2.50
N ASP A 14 14.26 -12.14 3.63
CA ASP A 14 14.08 -12.72 4.97
C ASP A 14 12.58 -12.84 5.35
N GLU A 15 11.73 -11.98 4.79
CA GLU A 15 10.27 -12.03 4.94
C GLU A 15 9.59 -12.96 3.91
N GLY A 16 10.36 -13.64 3.05
CA GLY A 16 9.86 -14.58 2.05
C GLY A 16 9.38 -13.92 0.75
N PHE A 17 9.74 -12.67 0.50
CA PHE A 17 9.42 -11.95 -0.74
C PHE A 17 10.62 -11.88 -1.69
N GLN A 18 10.36 -12.05 -2.98
CA GLN A 18 11.38 -11.86 -4.01
C GLN A 18 11.47 -10.39 -4.42
N HIS A 19 12.65 -9.77 -4.26
CA HIS A 19 12.89 -8.42 -4.73
C HIS A 19 13.31 -8.40 -6.20
N LEU A 20 12.43 -7.91 -7.08
CA LEU A 20 12.71 -7.74 -8.51
C LEU A 20 13.10 -6.29 -8.81
N ALA A 21 14.21 -6.10 -9.52
CA ALA A 21 14.69 -4.80 -9.96
C ALA A 21 14.51 -4.62 -11.47
N VAL A 22 14.14 -3.41 -11.90
CA VAL A 22 14.02 -3.06 -13.32
C VAL A 22 15.18 -2.13 -13.70
N ASN A 23 15.91 -2.48 -14.75
CA ASN A 23 16.95 -1.61 -15.30
C ASN A 23 16.34 -0.55 -16.23
N HIS A 24 16.06 0.64 -15.67
CA HIS A 24 15.41 1.75 -16.37
C HIS A 24 16.26 2.44 -17.44
N THR A 25 17.53 2.09 -17.63
CA THR A 25 18.36 2.70 -18.69
C THR A 25 17.99 2.20 -20.09
N TYR A 26 17.44 0.98 -20.19
CA TYR A 26 17.27 0.31 -21.48
C TYR A 26 15.83 -0.15 -21.75
N HIS A 27 15.07 -0.54 -20.73
CA HIS A 27 13.73 -1.11 -20.94
C HIS A 27 12.74 -0.62 -19.86
N PHE A 28 11.52 -0.30 -20.29
CA PHE A 28 10.42 0.12 -19.41
C PHE A 28 9.75 -1.05 -18.67
N LYS A 29 9.87 -2.24 -19.25
CA LYS A 29 9.50 -3.54 -18.67
C LYS A 29 10.68 -4.46 -18.85
N ASP A 30 11.08 -5.15 -17.80
CA ASP A 30 12.16 -6.12 -17.88
C ASP A 30 11.75 -7.26 -18.84
N PRO A 31 12.51 -7.55 -19.90
CA PRO A 31 12.12 -8.53 -20.91
C PRO A 31 12.24 -9.99 -20.44
N GLN A 32 13.02 -10.26 -19.40
CA GLN A 32 13.23 -11.63 -18.89
C GLN A 32 12.18 -11.97 -17.82
N THR A 33 11.98 -11.07 -16.87
CA THR A 33 11.08 -11.27 -15.72
C THR A 33 9.68 -10.71 -15.95
N GLY A 34 9.54 -9.79 -16.91
CA GLY A 34 8.31 -9.03 -17.12
C GLY A 34 8.02 -7.98 -16.06
N ALA A 35 8.94 -7.76 -15.10
CA ALA A 35 8.79 -6.79 -14.04
C ALA A 35 8.68 -5.36 -14.60
N HIS A 36 7.78 -4.56 -14.03
CA HIS A 36 7.57 -3.17 -14.40
C HIS A 36 7.00 -2.39 -13.22
N MET A 37 7.35 -1.11 -13.09
CA MET A 37 6.88 -0.28 -11.98
C MET A 37 5.60 0.51 -12.30
N ASN A 38 5.13 0.51 -13.55
CA ASN A 38 4.06 1.40 -14.00
C ASN A 38 2.78 1.30 -13.17
N THR A 39 2.40 0.09 -12.78
CA THR A 39 1.21 -0.13 -11.95
C THR A 39 1.41 0.44 -10.54
N ILE A 40 2.62 0.31 -9.98
CA ILE A 40 2.98 0.87 -8.67
C ILE A 40 3.02 2.40 -8.75
N GLU A 41 3.69 2.95 -9.76
CA GLU A 41 3.79 4.39 -9.99
C GLU A 41 2.42 5.04 -10.23
N GLY A 42 1.57 4.41 -11.04
CA GLY A 42 0.21 4.86 -11.31
C GLY A 42 -0.66 4.81 -10.05
N THR A 43 -0.58 3.74 -9.28
CA THR A 43 -1.27 3.62 -7.98
C THR A 43 -0.80 4.71 -7.02
N TRP A 44 0.51 4.95 -6.94
CA TRP A 44 1.08 6.01 -6.10
C TRP A 44 0.64 7.41 -6.52
N GLY A 45 0.56 7.67 -7.83
CA GLY A 45 0.01 8.90 -8.37
C GLY A 45 -1.45 9.13 -7.96
N ALA A 46 -2.28 8.10 -8.05
CA ALA A 46 -3.69 8.16 -7.65
C ALA A 46 -3.84 8.44 -6.15
N ILE A 47 -3.08 7.76 -5.28
CA ILE A 47 -3.08 8.01 -3.84
C ILE A 47 -2.69 9.46 -3.55
N LYS A 48 -1.57 9.93 -4.13
CA LYS A 48 -1.10 11.31 -3.93
C LYS A 48 -2.13 12.35 -4.40
N SER A 49 -2.86 12.07 -5.48
CA SER A 49 -3.91 12.96 -5.98
C SER A 49 -5.15 13.00 -5.07
N ALA A 50 -5.45 11.90 -4.39
CA ALA A 50 -6.57 11.80 -3.45
C ALA A 50 -6.22 12.42 -2.09
N THR A 51 -4.94 12.40 -1.69
CA THR A 51 -4.47 13.06 -0.47
C THR A 51 -4.35 14.57 -0.65
N ARG A 52 -4.69 15.35 0.38
CA ARG A 52 -4.50 16.81 0.37
C ARG A 52 -3.01 17.16 0.23
N LYS A 53 -2.69 18.31 -0.41
CA LYS A 53 -1.31 18.82 -0.65
C LYS A 53 -0.42 18.85 0.62
N HIS A 54 -1.04 18.94 1.80
CA HIS A 54 -0.39 18.81 3.10
C HIS A 54 -1.05 17.66 3.85
N TYR A 55 -0.69 16.43 3.48
CA TYR A 55 -1.19 15.26 4.20
C TYR A 55 -0.46 15.17 5.53
N ASP A 56 -1.22 14.87 6.57
CA ASP A 56 -0.65 14.53 7.86
C ASP A 56 0.03 13.16 7.75
N LYS A 57 1.35 13.12 8.01
CA LYS A 57 2.14 11.88 7.99
C LYS A 57 1.58 10.82 8.94
N GLN A 58 0.97 11.24 10.05
CA GLN A 58 0.36 10.33 11.02
C GLN A 58 -0.86 9.62 10.45
N ASN A 59 -1.60 10.29 9.55
CA ASN A 59 -2.80 9.77 8.93
C ASN A 59 -2.55 9.11 7.56
N PHE A 60 -1.31 9.04 7.11
CA PHE A 60 -0.96 8.48 5.81
C PHE A 60 -1.43 7.03 5.63
N ALA A 61 -1.30 6.21 6.68
CA ALA A 61 -1.76 4.83 6.68
C ALA A 61 -3.27 4.71 6.42
N PHE A 62 -4.08 5.64 6.95
CA PHE A 62 -5.52 5.64 6.73
C PHE A 62 -5.91 5.99 5.29
N TYR A 63 -5.22 6.95 4.67
CA TYR A 63 -5.43 7.27 3.25
C TYR A 63 -5.07 6.10 2.34
N LEU A 64 -4.01 5.36 2.68
CA LEU A 64 -3.64 4.15 1.95
C LEU A 64 -4.70 3.05 2.12
N ALA A 65 -5.12 2.79 3.36
CA ALA A 65 -6.15 1.79 3.66
C ALA A 65 -7.47 2.11 2.94
N GLU A 66 -7.89 3.37 2.95
CA GLU A 66 -9.06 3.85 2.21
C GLU A 66 -8.90 3.57 0.70
N HIS A 67 -7.80 3.99 0.09
CA HIS A 67 -7.57 3.80 -1.35
C HIS A 67 -7.57 2.32 -1.75
N VAL A 68 -6.89 1.47 -0.97
CA VAL A 68 -6.85 0.02 -1.18
C VAL A 68 -8.25 -0.58 -1.05
N TRP A 69 -9.02 -0.14 -0.06
CA TRP A 69 -10.39 -0.63 0.14
C TRP A 69 -11.30 -0.25 -1.03
N TRP A 70 -11.27 1.00 -1.50
CA TRP A 70 -12.08 1.43 -2.65
C TRP A 70 -11.73 0.70 -3.95
N LYS A 71 -10.46 0.31 -4.12
CA LYS A 71 -9.98 -0.43 -5.28
C LYS A 71 -10.45 -1.89 -5.29
N ASN A 72 -10.52 -2.51 -4.11
CA ASN A 72 -10.82 -3.94 -3.97
C ASN A 72 -12.28 -4.24 -3.60
N SER A 73 -13.04 -3.22 -3.16
CA SER A 73 -14.43 -3.41 -2.71
C SER A 73 -15.43 -3.29 -3.84
N GLN A 74 -16.32 -4.28 -3.95
CA GLN A 74 -17.46 -4.23 -4.87
C GLN A 74 -18.55 -3.27 -4.38
N LYS A 75 -18.65 -3.08 -3.06
CA LYS A 75 -19.56 -2.13 -2.43
C LYS A 75 -18.87 -0.80 -2.24
N LYS A 76 -19.55 0.29 -2.63
CA LYS A 76 -18.95 1.63 -2.73
C LYS A 76 -19.63 2.65 -1.81
N SER A 77 -20.09 2.23 -0.64
CA SER A 77 -20.60 3.17 0.37
C SER A 77 -19.58 3.37 1.50
N PHE A 78 -19.57 4.58 2.07
CA PHE A 78 -18.77 4.88 3.26
C PHE A 78 -19.16 4.00 4.46
N ASN A 79 -20.44 3.62 4.58
CA ASN A 79 -20.89 2.72 5.63
C ASN A 79 -20.26 1.33 5.49
N ASP A 80 -20.17 0.79 4.27
CA ASP A 80 -19.51 -0.49 4.04
C ASP A 80 -18.01 -0.45 4.40
N PHE A 81 -17.36 0.72 4.19
CA PHE A 81 -15.97 0.93 4.60
C PHE A 81 -15.83 0.89 6.12
N VAL A 82 -16.66 1.65 6.84
CA VAL A 82 -16.65 1.67 8.31
C VAL A 82 -16.95 0.29 8.89
N GLU A 83 -17.93 -0.44 8.34
CA GLU A 83 -18.21 -1.82 8.75
C GLU A 83 -17.06 -2.78 8.45
N SER A 84 -16.29 -2.55 7.38
CA SER A 84 -15.08 -3.33 7.10
C SER A 84 -13.98 -3.05 8.12
N ILE A 85 -13.79 -1.79 8.52
CA ILE A 85 -12.83 -1.42 9.57
C ILE A 85 -13.19 -2.09 10.89
N LYS A 86 -14.45 -2.03 11.31
CA LYS A 86 -14.92 -2.68 12.56
C LYS A 86 -14.65 -4.18 12.60
N LYS A 87 -14.71 -4.86 11.45
CA LYS A 87 -14.41 -6.30 11.38
C LYS A 87 -12.93 -6.61 11.59
N VAL A 88 -12.05 -5.76 11.07
CA VAL A 88 -10.59 -5.93 11.20
C VAL A 88 -10.10 -5.44 12.56
N TYR A 89 -10.70 -4.38 13.07
CA TYR A 89 -10.39 -3.74 14.35
C TYR A 89 -11.67 -3.63 15.18
N PRO A 90 -12.13 -4.73 15.81
CA PRO A 90 -13.31 -4.69 16.67
C PRO A 90 -13.07 -3.67 17.80
N PRO A 91 -14.07 -2.84 18.14
CA PRO A 91 -13.94 -1.90 19.24
C PRO A 91 -13.63 -2.67 20.52
N TYR A 92 -12.71 -2.13 21.33
CA TYR A 92 -12.41 -2.70 22.63
C TYR A 92 -13.69 -2.70 23.45
N THR A 93 -14.22 -3.88 23.78
CA THR A 93 -15.31 -4.01 24.75
C THR A 93 -14.70 -3.75 26.12
N GLN A 94 -14.83 -2.53 26.66
CA GLN A 94 -14.69 -2.34 28.10
C GLN A 94 -15.92 -2.96 28.77
N ASP A 95 -15.97 -4.28 28.80
CA ASP A 95 -16.89 -5.05 29.63
C ASP A 95 -16.07 -6.16 30.30
N SER A 96 -15.26 -5.74 31.27
CA SER A 96 -14.82 -6.58 32.38
C SER A 96 -14.60 -5.69 33.60
N GLU A 97 -15.65 -4.97 34.01
CA GLU A 97 -15.86 -4.76 35.44
C GLU A 97 -16.56 -6.03 35.93
N GLU A 98 -15.86 -6.84 36.73
CA GLU A 98 -16.41 -7.58 37.89
C GLU A 98 -15.34 -8.54 38.48
N ASN A 99 -14.47 -7.96 39.33
CA ASN A 99 -14.18 -8.30 40.74
C ASN A 99 -12.76 -7.90 41.15
#